data_AF-A0A5J4LDU8-F1
#
_entry.id   AF-A0A5J4LDU8-F1
#
_cell.length_a   1.000
_cell.length_b   1.000
_cell.length_c   1.000
_cell.angle_alpha   90.00
_cell.angle_beta   90.00
_cell.angle_gamma   90.00
#
_symmetry.space_group_name_H-M   'P 1'
#
loop_
_entity.id
_entity.type
_entity.pdbx_description
1 polymer ?
#
loop_
_entity_poly.entity_id
_entity_poly.type
_entity_poly.pdbx_seq_one_letter_code
_entity_poly.pdbx_strand_id
1 'polypeptide(L)' 'MTATDKMTAKTKQAKGAAKETLGRAMGNERMTAEGRAERATSDLRQAASKANEALHR' A
#
# COMPACT_ATOMS: atom_id res chain seq x y z
N MET A 1 18.65 2.57 -3.66
CA MET A 1 17.34 3.19 -3.33
C MET A 1 17.57 4.29 -2.29
N THR A 2 17.49 5.54 -2.73
CA THR A 2 17.75 6.76 -1.94
C THR A 2 16.70 6.94 -0.84
N ALA A 3 17.06 7.63 0.23
CA ALA A 3 16.21 7.81 1.42
C ALA A 3 14.80 8.38 1.09
N THR A 4 14.70 9.17 0.02
CA THR A 4 13.45 9.74 -0.51
C THR A 4 12.45 8.67 -0.98
N ASP A 5 12.91 7.59 -1.63
CA ASP A 5 12.04 6.50 -2.08
C ASP A 5 11.48 5.70 -0.89
N LYS A 6 12.31 5.42 0.11
CA LYS A 6 11.88 4.74 1.35
C LYS A 6 10.87 5.60 2.13
N MET A 7 11.08 6.91 2.17
CA MET A 7 10.14 7.86 2.76
C MET A 7 8.82 7.86 1.98
N THR A 8 8.87 7.92 0.65
CA THR A 8 7.67 7.94 -0.20
C THR A 8 6.85 6.66 -0.09
N ALA A 9 7.50 5.51 -0.02
CA ALA A 9 6.84 4.22 0.20
C ALA A 9 6.12 4.18 1.56
N LYS A 10 6.80 4.58 2.64
CA LYS A 10 6.18 4.70 3.97
C LYS A 10 5.05 5.72 4.00
N THR A 11 5.21 6.85 3.31
CA THR A 11 4.18 7.89 3.21
C THR A 11 2.94 7.40 2.48
N LYS A 12 3.09 6.66 1.38
CA LYS A 12 1.96 6.02 0.68
C LYS A 12 1.26 5.00 1.57
N GLN A 13 2.01 4.17 2.29
CA GLN A 13 1.46 3.18 3.20
C GLN A 13 0.70 3.83 4.36
N ALA A 14 1.27 4.89 4.94
CA ALA A 14 0.64 5.68 5.99
C ALA A 14 -0.61 6.43 5.48
N LYS A 15 -0.57 6.96 4.25
CA LYS A 15 -1.71 7.64 3.62
C LYS A 15 -2.85 6.68 3.28
N GLY A 16 -2.54 5.47 2.82
CA GLY A 16 -3.51 4.39 2.60
C GLY A 16 -4.14 3.91 3.91
N ALA A 17 -3.32 3.71 4.95
CA ALA A 17 -3.81 3.39 6.28
C ALA A 17 -4.71 4.50 6.83
N ALA A 18 -4.29 5.76 6.72
CA ALA A 18 -5.07 6.93 7.11
C ALA A 18 -6.36 7.06 6.30
N LYS A 19 -6.35 6.79 4.98
CA LYS A 19 -7.57 6.75 4.17
C LYS A 19 -8.54 5.67 4.66
N GLU A 20 -8.03 4.51 5.05
CA GLU A 20 -8.85 3.43 5.55
C GLU A 20 -9.49 3.76 6.90
N THR A 21 -8.72 4.32 7.85
CA THR A 21 -9.23 4.74 9.16
C THR A 21 -10.13 5.96 9.07
N LEU A 22 -9.76 6.99 8.32
CA LEU A 22 -10.58 8.17 8.12
C LEU A 22 -11.84 7.86 7.32
N GLY A 23 -11.76 7.01 6.29
CA GLY A 23 -12.94 6.54 5.55
C GLY A 23 -13.90 5.76 6.45
N ARG A 24 -13.37 4.93 7.35
CA ARG A 24 -14.18 4.17 8.32
C ARG A 24 -14.79 5.08 9.39
N ALA A 25 -14.04 6.07 9.85
CA ALA A 25 -14.50 7.04 10.86
C ALA A 25 -15.52 8.05 10.30
N MET A 26 -15.38 8.46 9.04
CA MET A 26 -16.32 9.36 8.36
C MET A 26 -17.50 8.63 7.70
N GLY A 27 -17.58 7.29 7.80
CA GLY A 27 -18.63 6.50 7.13
C GLY A 27 -18.55 6.54 5.59
N ASN A 28 -17.40 6.92 5.02
CA ASN A 28 -17.19 6.98 3.58
C ASN A 28 -16.60 5.66 3.08
N GLU A 29 -17.49 4.72 2.78
CA GLU A 29 -17.18 3.37 2.33
C GLU A 29 -16.29 3.34 1.08
N ARG A 30 -16.41 4.34 0.21
CA ARG A 30 -15.57 4.50 -1.00
C ARG A 30 -14.10 4.67 -0.64
N MET A 31 -13.82 5.52 0.34
CA MET A 31 -12.45 5.83 0.77
C MET A 31 -11.80 4.63 1.50
N THR A 32 -12.60 3.87 2.26
CA THR A 32 -12.14 2.61 2.87
C THR A 32 -11.92 1.51 1.84
N ALA A 33 -12.79 1.40 0.83
CA ALA A 33 -12.65 0.43 -0.25
C ALA A 33 -11.40 0.71 -1.10
N GLU A 34 -11.14 1.97 -1.45
CA GLU A 34 -9.91 2.38 -2.13
C GLU A 34 -8.66 2.02 -1.32
N GLY A 35 -8.64 2.34 -0.02
CA GLY A 35 -7.50 2.02 0.85
C GLY A 35 -7.20 0.52 0.93
N ARG A 36 -8.25 -0.32 1.02
CA ARG A 36 -8.10 -1.79 1.01
C ARG A 36 -7.66 -2.34 -0.34
N ALA A 37 -8.22 -1.85 -1.43
CA ALA A 37 -7.84 -2.26 -2.79
C ALA A 37 -6.37 -1.92 -3.10
N GLU A 38 -5.92 -0.74 -2.66
CA GLU A 38 -4.54 -0.29 -2.84
C GLU A 38 -3.55 -1.14 -2.02
N ARG A 39 -3.90 -1.50 -0.77
CA ARG A 39 -3.11 -2.46 0.04
C ARG A 39 -3.01 -3.82 -0.63
N ALA A 40 -4.14 -4.40 -1.03
CA ALA A 40 -4.18 -5.72 -1.66
C ALA A 40 -3.34 -5.76 -2.95
N THR A 41 -3.45 -4.72 -3.78
CA THR A 41 -2.61 -4.58 -4.98
C THR A 41 -1.13 -4.45 -4.63
N SER A 42 -0.79 -3.71 -3.58
CA SER A 42 0.60 -3.54 -3.12
C SER A 42 1.19 -4.85 -2.61
N ASP A 43 0.47 -5.58 -1.77
CA ASP A 43 0.86 -6.90 -1.26
C ASP A 43 1.07 -7.90 -2.41
N LEU A 44 0.15 -7.94 -3.37
CA LEU A 44 0.27 -8.76 -4.58
C LEU A 44 1.51 -8.40 -5.39
N ARG A 45 1.76 -7.10 -5.61
CA ARG A 45 2.99 -6.65 -6.30
C ARG A 45 4.24 -7.03 -5.53
N GLN A 46 4.24 -6.86 -4.21
CA GLN A 46 5.42 -7.15 -3.39
C GLN A 46 5.71 -8.64 -3.36
N ALA A 47 4.68 -9.48 -3.30
CA ALA A 47 4.78 -10.93 -3.40
C ALA A 47 5.29 -11.36 -4.79
N ALA A 48 4.73 -10.81 -5.87
CA ALA A 48 5.17 -11.07 -7.24
C ALA A 48 6.63 -10.63 -7.47
N SER A 49 7.02 -9.45 -6.98
CA SER A 49 8.41 -8.97 -7.04
C SER A 49 9.34 -9.85 -6.24
N LYS A 50 8.98 -10.27 -5.02
CA LYS A 50 9.79 -11.22 -4.23
C LYS A 50 9.94 -12.57 -4.92
N ALA A 51 8.86 -13.09 -5.52
CA ALA A 51 8.90 -14.34 -6.26
C ALA A 51 9.82 -14.24 -7.49
N ASN A 52 9.74 -13.15 -8.24
CA ASN A 52 10.61 -12.92 -9.40
C ASN A 52 12.07 -12.69 -8.98
N GLU A 53 12.32 -11.96 -7.88
CA GLU A 53 13.66 -11.77 -7.30
C GLU A 53 14.26 -13.10 -6.79
N ALA A 54 13.45 -13.98 -6.22
CA ALA A 54 13.88 -15.32 -5.80
C ALA A 54 14.15 -16.25 -6.98
N LEU A 55 13.43 -16.09 -8.10
CA LEU A 55 13.64 -16.83 -9.35
C LEU A 55 14.82 -16.31 -10.17
N HIS A 56 15.17 -15.02 -10.03
CA HIS A 56 16.33 -14.40 -10.68
C HIS A 56 17.62 -14.48 -9.85
N ARG A 57 17.65 -15.30 -8.78
CA ARG A 57 18.86 -15.55 -7.99
C ARG A 57 19.74 -16.66 -8.58
#